data_AF-Q9PJQ1-F1
#
_entry.id   AF-Q9PJQ1-F1
#
_cell.length_a   1.000
_cell.length_b   1.000
_cell.length_c   1.000
_cell.angle_alpha   90.00
_cell.angle_beta   90.00
_cell.angle_gamma   90.00
#
_symmetry.space_group_name_H-M   'P 1'
#
loop_
_entity.id
_entity.type
_entity.pdbx_description
1 polymer ?
#
loop_
_entity_poly.entity_id
_entity_poly.type
_entity_poly.pdbx_seq_one_letter_code
_entity_poly.pdbx_strand_id
1 'polypeptide(L)'
;MLFHIFVGIPIQEEVIELKPPLQMISFLGKKFLGIYSKNAESFSVTEVTEFLKTSLLKLNGVAFRNIQTYQATPVIIPEVLIG
;
A
#
# COMPACT_ATOMS: atom_id res chain seq x y z
N MET A 1 17.21 -1.22 13.91
CA MET A 1 16.35 -0.33 13.09
C MET A 1 15.47 -1.25 12.25
N LEU A 2 14.16 -1.07 12.30
CA LEU A 2 13.24 -1.89 11.53
C LEU A 2 12.67 -1.09 10.36
N PHE A 3 12.32 -1.77 9.29
CA PHE A 3 11.73 -1.21 8.09
C PHE A 3 10.41 -1.89 7.79
N HIS A 4 9.53 -1.13 7.14
CA HIS A 4 8.30 -1.62 6.54
C HIS A 4 8.11 -0.89 5.21
N ILE A 5 7.54 -1.61 4.25
CA ILE A 5 7.25 -1.08 2.93
C ILE A 5 5.73 -0.96 2.85
N PHE A 6 5.27 0.23 2.50
CA PHE A 6 3.90 0.45 2.11
C PHE A 6 3.78 0.45 0.59
N VAL A 7 2.84 -0.33 0.07
CA VAL A 7 2.46 -0.30 -1.36
C VAL A 7 1.02 0.14 -1.43
N GLY A 8 0.76 1.26 -2.07
CA GLY A 8 -0.58 1.82 -2.15
C GLY A 8 -0.87 2.59 -3.42
N ILE A 9 -2.15 2.89 -3.60
CA ILE A 9 -2.69 3.69 -4.69
C ILE A 9 -3.28 4.98 -4.11
N PRO A 10 -3.07 6.15 -4.75
CA PRO A 10 -3.73 7.38 -4.32
C PRO A 10 -5.25 7.27 -4.41
N ILE A 11 -5.95 7.85 -3.44
CA ILE A 11 -7.41 7.88 -3.38
C ILE A 11 -7.95 9.30 -3.16
N GLN A 12 -9.13 9.59 -3.73
CA GLN A 12 -9.80 10.90 -3.61
C GLN A 12 -10.91 10.90 -2.54
N GLU A 13 -11.55 9.75 -2.31
CA GLU A 13 -12.68 9.59 -1.38
C GLU A 13 -12.32 8.65 -0.23
N GLU A 14 -13.10 8.70 0.86
CA GLU A 14 -12.97 7.75 1.96
C GLU A 14 -13.52 6.38 1.55
N VAL A 15 -12.67 5.36 1.62
CA VAL A 15 -13.07 3.98 1.37
C VAL A 15 -13.98 3.51 2.51
N ILE A 16 -15.26 3.28 2.18
CA ILE A 16 -16.34 3.02 3.15
C ILE A 16 -16.14 1.70 3.92
N GLU A 17 -15.42 0.73 3.35
CA GLU A 17 -15.07 -0.53 4.03
C GLU A 17 -13.61 -0.92 3.80
N LEU A 18 -12.77 -0.74 4.83
CA LEU A 18 -11.42 -1.31 4.87
C LEU A 18 -11.48 -2.70 5.52
N LYS A 19 -11.13 -3.73 4.75
CA LYS A 19 -10.93 -5.08 5.29
C LYS A 19 -9.43 -5.37 5.37
N PRO A 20 -8.94 -5.94 6.48
CA PRO A 20 -7.55 -6.38 6.58
C PRO A 20 -7.16 -7.23 5.36
N PRO A 21 -5.99 -7.00 4.75
CA PRO A 21 -4.85 -6.20 5.25
C PRO A 21 -4.80 -4.75 4.72
N LEU A 22 -5.90 -4.24 4.14
CA LEU A 22 -5.92 -2.89 3.56
C LEU A 22 -5.88 -1.83 4.66
N GLN A 23 -5.04 -0.82 4.45
CA GLN A 23 -4.84 0.31 5.35
C GLN A 23 -4.85 1.61 4.55
N MET A 24 -5.22 2.70 5.23
CA MET A 24 -5.24 4.03 4.64
C MET A 24 -4.20 4.90 5.35
N ILE A 25 -3.39 5.61 4.57
CA ILE A 25 -2.38 6.52 5.10
C ILE A 25 -2.52 7.89 4.45
N SER A 26 -2.04 8.92 5.13
CA SER A 26 -1.85 10.24 4.55
C SER A 26 -0.37 10.52 4.42
N PHE A 27 0.12 10.75 3.20
CA PHE A 27 1.52 11.00 2.92
C PHE A 27 1.62 12.19 1.95
N LEU A 28 2.41 13.21 2.32
CA LEU A 28 2.58 14.46 1.55
C LEU A 28 1.24 15.12 1.15
N GLY A 29 0.26 15.13 2.07
CA GLY A 29 -1.06 15.73 1.83
C GLY A 29 -1.99 14.93 0.90
N LYS A 30 -1.60 13.71 0.49
CA LYS A 30 -2.44 12.80 -0.30
C LYS A 30 -2.84 11.58 0.53
N LYS A 31 -4.07 11.10 0.35
CA LYS A 31 -4.53 9.83 0.93
C LYS A 31 -4.15 8.67 0.01
N PHE A 32 -3.69 7.57 0.61
CA PHE A 32 -3.36 6.35 -0.10
C PHE A 32 -4.07 5.16 0.53
N LEU A 33 -4.61 4.29 -0.30
CA LEU A 33 -5.07 2.96 0.09
C LEU A 33 -3.97 1.96 -0.25
N GLY A 34 -3.53 1.16 0.72
CA GLY A 34 -2.44 0.24 0.49
C GLY A 34 -2.32 -0.87 1.52
N ILE A 35 -1.19 -1.53 1.48
CA ILE A 35 -0.85 -2.65 2.34
C ILE A 35 0.57 -2.43 2.85
N TYR A 36 0.79 -2.72 4.13
CA TYR A 36 2.11 -2.77 4.74
C TYR A 36 2.72 -4.16 4.65
N SER A 37 4.03 -4.20 4.44
CA SER A 37 4.82 -5.41 4.65
C SER A 37 4.89 -5.74 6.14
N LYS A 38 5.40 -6.93 6.46
CA LYS A 38 5.88 -7.19 7.82
C LYS A 38 7.09 -6.32 8.13
N ASN A 39 7.34 -6.06 9.40
CA ASN A 39 8.57 -5.40 9.86
C ASN A 39 9.76 -6.32 9.60
N ALA A 40 10.84 -5.78 9.05
CA ALA A 40 12.09 -6.50 8.81
C ALA A 40 13.30 -5.58 9.00
N GLU A 41 14.46 -6.15 9.34
CA GLU A 41 15.71 -5.39 9.43
C GLU A 41 16.28 -5.03 8.04
N SER A 42 15.91 -5.82 7.02
CA SER A 42 16.20 -5.57 5.62
C SER A 42 15.21 -6.33 4.73
N PHE A 43 15.13 -5.95 3.45
CA PHE A 43 14.36 -6.68 2.45
C PHE A 43 15.27 -7.07 1.29
N SER A 44 15.23 -8.33 0.89
CA SER A 44 15.80 -8.77 -0.37
C SER A 44 14.95 -8.29 -1.55
N VAL A 45 15.56 -8.18 -2.73
CA VAL A 45 14.85 -7.80 -3.96
C VAL A 45 13.68 -8.76 -4.25
N THR A 46 13.85 -10.05 -3.97
CA THR A 46 12.81 -11.07 -4.15
C THR A 46 11.61 -10.81 -3.25
N GLU A 47 11.82 -10.53 -1.97
CA GLU A 47 10.75 -10.23 -1.01
C GLU A 47 9.99 -8.97 -1.39
N VAL A 48 10.70 -7.91 -1.80
CA VAL A 48 10.08 -6.68 -2.29
C VAL A 48 9.22 -6.96 -3.53
N THR A 49 9.74 -7.74 -4.48
CA THR A 49 9.04 -8.07 -5.73
C THR A 49 7.76 -8.87 -5.47
N GLU A 50 7.84 -9.87 -4.58
CA GLU A 50 6.69 -10.70 -4.21
C GLU A 50 5.63 -9.90 -3.45
N PHE A 51 6.06 -9.03 -2.53
CA PHE A 51 5.19 -8.15 -1.80
C PHE A 51 4.47 -7.15 -2.71
N LEU A 52 5.20 -6.54 -3.67
CA LEU A 52 4.62 -5.66 -4.68
C LEU A 52 3.56 -6.37 -5.50
N LYS A 53 3.89 -7.54 -6.07
CA LYS A 53 2.97 -8.32 -6.89
C LYS A 53 1.68 -8.65 -6.12
N THR A 54 1.82 -9.12 -4.89
CA THR A 54 0.69 -9.49 -4.04
C THR A 54 -0.17 -8.27 -3.68
N SER A 55 0.46 -7.15 -3.37
CA SER A 55 -0.24 -5.91 -3.00
C SER A 55 -1.00 -5.33 -4.18
N LEU A 56 -0.40 -5.30 -5.38
CA LEU A 56 -1.04 -4.83 -6.59
C LEU A 56 -2.25 -5.68 -6.99
N LEU A 57 -2.16 -7.01 -6.88
CA LEU A 57 -3.32 -7.88 -7.16
C LEU A 57 -4.50 -7.58 -6.24
N LYS A 58 -4.24 -7.36 -4.94
CA LYS A 58 -5.29 -7.02 -3.97
C LYS A 58 -5.87 -5.63 -4.22
N LEU A 59 -5.01 -4.64 -4.46
CA LEU A 59 -5.45 -3.26 -4.73
C LEU A 59 -6.22 -3.15 -6.04
N ASN A 60 -5.81 -3.87 -7.09
CA ASN A 60 -6.57 -3.95 -8.34
C ASN A 60 -7.97 -4.53 -8.11
N GLY A 61 -8.11 -5.55 -7.25
CA GLY A 61 -9.42 -6.10 -6.90
C GLY A 61 -10.34 -5.08 -6.21
N VAL A 62 -9.78 -4.13 -5.45
CA VAL A 62 -10.53 -3.05 -4.78
C VAL A 62 -10.84 -1.92 -5.76
N ALA A 63 -9.86 -1.49 -6.54
CA ALA A 63 -10.03 -0.45 -7.56
C ALA A 63 -11.09 -0.87 -8.61
N PHE A 64 -11.10 -2.15 -9.01
CA PHE A 64 -12.10 -2.69 -9.93
C PHE A 64 -13.50 -2.78 -9.33
N ARG A 65 -13.64 -2.89 -8.01
CA ARG A 65 -14.96 -2.82 -7.37
C ARG A 65 -15.48 -1.38 -7.27
N ASN A 66 -14.57 -0.41 -7.29
CA ASN A 66 -14.86 1.02 -7.10
C ASN A 66 -14.61 1.83 -8.39
N ILE A 67 -14.93 1.26 -9.56
CA ILE A 67 -14.54 1.62 -10.96
C ILE A 67 -14.62 3.10 -11.39
N GLN A 68 -15.10 4.05 -10.59
CA GLN A 68 -15.27 5.43 -11.06
C GLN A 68 -14.07 6.38 -10.90
N THR A 69 -12.99 6.04 -10.18
CA THR A 69 -12.03 7.12 -9.82
C THR A 69 -10.53 6.80 -9.78
N TYR A 70 -10.09 5.57 -10.04
CA TYR A 70 -8.70 5.19 -9.72
C TYR A 70 -7.85 4.84 -10.95
N GLN A 71 -7.51 5.84 -11.77
CA GLN A 71 -6.26 5.77 -12.58
C GLN A 71 -5.07 6.02 -11.66
N ALA A 72 -4.78 5.05 -10.79
CA ALA A 72 -3.84 5.24 -9.70
C ALA A 72 -2.56 4.44 -9.98
N THR A 73 -1.50 5.13 -10.41
CA THR A 73 -0.16 4.53 -10.44
C THR A 73 0.21 4.14 -9.00
N PRO A 74 0.53 2.87 -8.74
CA PRO A 74 0.92 2.43 -7.41
C PRO A 74 2.22 3.12 -6.98
N VAL A 75 2.28 3.48 -5.71
CA VAL A 75 3.42 4.12 -5.06
C VAL A 75 3.96 3.19 -3.99
N ILE A 76 5.29 3.15 -3.90
CA ILE A 76 6.04 2.43 -2.86
C ILE A 76 6.58 3.47 -1.90
N ILE A 77 6.22 3.37 -0.62
CA ILE A 77 6.68 4.28 0.43
C ILE A 77 7.46 3.42 1.43
N PRO A 78 8.80 3.52 1.47
CA PRO A 78 9.59 2.89 2.52
C PRO A 78 9.50 3.73 3.79
N GLU A 79 9.20 3.08 4.90
CA GLU A 79 9.12 3.71 6.22
C GLU A 79 10.16 3.07 7.16
N VAL A 80 10.80 3.92 7.97
CA VAL A 80 11.81 3.52 8.97
C VAL A 80 11.17 3.60 10.35
N LEU A 81 11.13 2.47 11.04
CA LEU A 81 10.68 2.38 12.43
C LEU A 81 11.88 2.61 13.33
N ILE A 82 11.93 3.81 13.92
CA ILE A 82 12.83 4.15 15.01
C ILE A 82 12.06 3.86 16.30
N GLY A 83 12.53 2.86 17.05
CA GLY A 83 12.03 2.52 18.38
C GLY A 83 12.75 3.27 19.48
#